data_AF-A0A8R2LV48-F1
#
_entry.id   AF-A0A8R2LV48-F1
#
_cell.length_a   1.000
_cell.length_b   1.000
_cell.length_c   1.000
_cell.angle_alpha   90.00
_cell.angle_beta   90.00
_cell.angle_gamma   90.00
#
_symmetry.space_group_name_H-M   'P 1'
#
loop_
_entity.id
_entity.type
_entity.pdbx_description
1 polymer ?
#
loop_
_entity_poly.entity_id
_entity_poly.type
_entity_poly.pdbx_seq_one_letter_code
_entity_poly.pdbx_strand_id
1 'polypeptide(L)'
;MKCDYWVVLGDRSFIHAPNSGIQYAHTPNIISNSEYRQFSISWSKNGVCLGQNGELEPIMKLECKEQNFNYFTFSMHRSIAPAHWRFELPPPEIKRPLKTVEGGKLQWIKYEDSMPKNAVCGGHEHEMLFVARGGVRGSLTPGKYVSSKAAVFVPWGGTTYKLTNVEILCGYDCVWTPSWADNIPVGAVEAGYSEVDREPLYVGRVKHNGFIIPGKVQPSHKVCYIPYKNEEKAFKYYEILIEPNQYPGFAYDSLIPSIKIDIEPNIDDDRNSNNYDEENDEGHYYSEDDEDYNA
;
A
#
# COMPACT_ATOMS: atom_id res chain seq x y z
N MET A 1 -32.11 20.03 27.01
CA MET A 1 -31.13 19.55 26.02
C MET A 1 -29.89 20.42 26.11
N LYS A 2 -28.71 19.82 26.19
CA LYS A 2 -27.43 20.55 26.20
C LYS A 2 -27.04 20.76 24.74
N CYS A 3 -26.95 22.02 24.30
CA CYS A 3 -26.48 22.35 22.95
C CYS A 3 -24.96 22.19 22.92
N ASP A 4 -24.43 21.48 21.92
CA ASP A 4 -22.99 21.26 21.80
C ASP A 4 -22.34 22.36 20.94
N TYR A 5 -23.04 22.85 19.92
CA TYR A 5 -22.52 23.87 18.99
C TYR A 5 -23.60 24.87 18.57
N TRP A 6 -23.26 26.16 18.56
CA TRP A 6 -24.06 27.19 17.90
C TRP A 6 -23.39 27.65 16.62
N VAL A 7 -24.10 27.54 15.51
CA VAL A 7 -23.74 28.16 14.24
C VAL A 7 -24.65 29.35 14.01
N VAL A 8 -24.05 30.52 13.92
CA VAL A 8 -24.77 31.78 13.78
C VAL A 8 -24.33 32.46 12.49
N LEU A 9 -25.30 32.73 11.60
CA LEU A 9 -25.06 33.40 10.32
C LEU A 9 -25.47 34.87 10.36
N GLY A 10 -24.64 35.75 9.78
CA GLY A 10 -24.89 37.18 9.64
C GLY A 10 -23.65 37.90 9.13
N ASP A 11 -23.59 39.24 9.20
CA ASP A 11 -22.42 40.01 8.73
C ASP A 11 -21.10 39.63 9.42
N ARG A 12 -21.23 39.08 10.63
CA ARG A 12 -20.15 38.40 11.35
C ARG A 12 -20.68 37.06 11.85
N SER A 13 -20.47 36.02 11.05
CA SER A 13 -20.87 34.65 11.40
C SER A 13 -19.91 34.06 12.45
N PHE A 14 -20.41 33.12 13.25
CA PHE A 14 -19.58 32.40 14.22
C PHE A 14 -20.05 30.97 14.50
N ILE A 15 -19.07 30.12 14.85
CA ILE A 15 -19.30 28.83 15.50
C ILE A 15 -18.84 28.97 16.94
N HIS A 16 -19.71 28.63 17.89
CA HIS A 16 -19.38 28.56 19.31
C HIS A 16 -19.55 27.13 19.81
N ALA A 17 -18.53 26.61 20.47
CA ALA A 17 -18.61 25.40 21.28
C ALA A 17 -18.26 25.74 22.74
N PRO A 18 -19.10 25.39 23.74
CA PRO A 18 -18.86 25.72 25.14
C PRO A 18 -17.46 25.36 25.64
N ASN A 19 -16.92 24.23 25.18
CA ASN A 19 -15.64 23.68 25.63
C ASN A 19 -14.46 24.02 24.70
N SER A 20 -14.70 24.62 23.53
CA SER A 20 -13.64 24.90 22.53
C SER A 20 -13.58 26.37 22.10
N GLY A 21 -14.46 27.22 22.61
CA GLY A 21 -14.47 28.65 22.34
C GLY A 21 -15.27 29.02 21.09
N ILE A 22 -15.02 30.23 20.58
CA ILE A 22 -15.77 30.84 19.47
C ILE A 22 -14.81 31.15 18.32
N GLN A 23 -15.17 30.73 17.11
CA GLN A 23 -14.52 31.16 15.88
C GLN A 23 -15.44 32.13 15.13
N TYR A 24 -14.89 33.26 14.69
CA TYR A 24 -15.59 34.29 13.91
C TYR A 24 -15.10 34.33 12.46
N ALA A 25 -15.99 34.74 11.55
CA ALA A 25 -15.66 35.10 10.17
C ALA A 25 -16.44 36.35 9.78
N HIS A 26 -15.82 37.20 8.98
CA HIS A 26 -16.50 38.33 8.39
C HIS A 26 -17.21 37.88 7.11
N THR A 27 -18.54 37.97 7.12
CA THR A 27 -19.40 37.35 6.10
C THR A 27 -20.54 38.30 5.72
N PRO A 28 -20.22 39.49 5.19
CA PRO A 28 -21.24 40.47 4.82
C PRO A 28 -22.17 39.91 3.74
N ASN A 29 -23.46 40.19 3.86
CA ASN A 29 -24.49 39.74 2.90
C ASN A 29 -24.56 38.22 2.71
N ILE A 30 -24.04 37.41 3.64
CA ILE A 30 -24.06 35.93 3.52
C ILE A 30 -25.48 35.36 3.46
N ILE A 31 -26.43 36.07 4.07
CA ILE A 31 -27.86 35.77 4.10
C ILE A 31 -28.62 36.76 3.20
N SER A 32 -29.70 36.29 2.58
CA SER A 32 -30.56 37.10 1.71
C SER A 32 -32.04 36.89 2.03
N ASN A 33 -32.84 37.93 1.82
CA ASN A 33 -34.30 37.86 1.93
C ASN A 33 -34.98 37.42 0.63
N SER A 34 -34.26 37.31 -0.48
CA SER A 34 -34.81 37.02 -1.81
C SER A 34 -34.49 35.61 -2.33
N GLU A 35 -33.52 34.92 -1.73
CA GLU A 35 -33.02 33.64 -2.24
C GLU A 35 -32.58 32.72 -1.10
N TYR A 36 -32.71 31.41 -1.34
CA TYR A 36 -32.08 30.41 -0.50
C TYR A 36 -30.60 30.28 -0.85
N ARG A 37 -29.76 30.11 0.17
CA ARG A 37 -28.35 29.84 0.02
C ARG A 37 -27.97 28.56 0.73
N GLN A 38 -27.09 27.81 0.11
CA GLN A 38 -26.69 26.49 0.58
C GLN A 38 -25.36 26.58 1.32
N PHE A 39 -25.39 26.08 2.55
CA PHE A 39 -24.22 25.97 3.42
C PHE A 39 -24.02 24.51 3.79
N SER A 40 -22.78 24.15 4.06
CA SER A 40 -22.42 22.83 4.57
C SER A 40 -21.84 22.96 5.97
N ILE A 41 -22.20 22.02 6.85
CA ILE A 41 -21.45 21.79 8.08
C ILE A 41 -20.78 20.43 7.95
N SER A 42 -19.49 20.39 8.24
CA SER A 42 -18.73 19.16 8.33
C SER A 42 -17.99 19.12 9.67
N TRP A 43 -17.77 17.91 10.17
CA TRP A 43 -17.02 17.67 11.39
C TRP A 43 -16.02 16.55 11.15
N SER A 44 -14.84 16.68 11.75
CA SER A 44 -13.76 15.72 11.66
C SER A 44 -13.00 15.67 12.99
N LYS A 45 -12.01 14.77 13.09
CA LYS A 45 -11.07 14.74 14.22
C LYS A 45 -10.34 16.07 14.48
N ASN A 46 -10.34 16.98 13.50
CA ASN A 46 -9.62 18.25 13.54
C ASN A 46 -10.56 19.45 13.78
N GLY A 47 -11.86 19.23 14.04
CA GLY A 47 -12.81 20.31 14.31
C GLY A 47 -14.07 20.31 13.45
N VAL A 48 -14.85 21.37 13.61
CA VAL A 48 -16.09 21.66 12.88
C VAL A 48 -15.83 22.77 11.86
N CYS A 49 -16.30 22.59 10.63
CA CYS A 49 -16.19 23.56 9.55
C CYS A 49 -17.57 23.98 9.06
N LEU A 50 -17.73 25.28 8.79
CA LEU A 50 -18.85 25.85 8.04
C LEU A 50 -18.35 26.20 6.64
N GLY A 51 -18.97 25.65 5.60
CA GLY A 51 -18.67 25.91 4.20
C GLY A 51 -19.85 26.50 3.43
N GLN A 52 -19.58 27.02 2.25
CA GLN A 52 -20.57 27.47 1.28
C GLN A 52 -20.52 26.59 0.03
N ASN A 53 -21.68 26.27 -0.54
CA ASN A 53 -21.71 25.40 -1.72
C ASN A 53 -20.95 26.04 -2.90
N GLY A 54 -20.08 25.27 -3.54
CA GLY A 54 -19.24 25.70 -4.66
C GLY A 54 -17.86 26.24 -4.27
N GLU A 55 -17.61 26.50 -2.98
CA GLU A 55 -16.33 27.00 -2.48
C GLU A 55 -15.47 25.86 -1.92
N LEU A 56 -14.16 25.88 -2.25
CA LEU A 56 -13.20 24.87 -1.77
C LEU A 56 -12.76 25.15 -0.33
N GLU A 57 -12.69 26.42 0.06
CA GLU A 57 -12.27 26.85 1.38
C GLU A 57 -13.48 27.03 2.30
N PRO A 58 -13.41 26.54 3.56
CA PRO A 58 -14.48 26.78 4.52
C PRO A 58 -14.54 28.27 4.88
N ILE A 59 -15.75 28.76 5.14
CA ILE A 59 -15.99 30.09 5.72
C ILE A 59 -15.25 30.22 7.05
N MET A 60 -15.27 29.15 7.85
CA MET A 60 -14.53 29.06 9.09
C MET A 60 -14.38 27.62 9.57
N LYS A 61 -13.36 27.42 10.41
CA LYS A 61 -13.09 26.17 11.10
C LYS A 61 -12.88 26.45 12.58
N LEU A 62 -13.67 25.79 13.43
CA LEU A 62 -13.45 25.74 14.87
C LEU A 62 -12.75 24.43 15.21
N GLU A 63 -11.53 24.50 15.71
CA GLU A 63 -10.79 23.32 16.14
C GLU A 63 -11.31 22.83 17.49
N CYS A 64 -11.75 21.57 17.57
CA CYS A 64 -12.23 20.96 18.79
C CYS A 64 -11.67 19.55 18.94
N LYS A 65 -11.39 19.15 20.19
CA LYS A 65 -10.83 17.83 20.53
C LYS A 65 -11.90 16.78 20.81
N GLU A 66 -13.15 17.19 21.00
CA GLU A 66 -14.27 16.29 21.25
C GLU A 66 -14.78 15.67 19.95
N GLN A 67 -15.15 14.39 19.99
CA GLN A 67 -15.51 13.59 18.80
C GLN A 67 -17.00 13.17 18.77
N ASN A 68 -17.74 13.41 19.85
CA ASN A 68 -19.16 13.03 19.98
C ASN A 68 -20.05 14.26 19.89
N PHE A 69 -20.51 14.56 18.68
CA PHE A 69 -21.40 15.70 18.39
C PHE A 69 -22.86 15.24 18.41
N ASN A 70 -23.69 15.78 19.31
CA ASN A 70 -25.10 15.38 19.39
C ASN A 70 -26.05 16.48 18.89
N TYR A 71 -25.76 17.75 19.18
CA TYR A 71 -26.69 18.83 18.89
C TYR A 71 -26.03 20.09 18.30
N PHE A 72 -26.48 20.47 17.11
CA PHE A 72 -26.20 21.76 16.48
C PHE A 72 -27.42 22.67 16.57
N THR A 73 -27.22 23.91 16.99
CA THR A 73 -28.22 24.97 16.89
C THR A 73 -27.83 25.96 15.81
N PHE A 74 -28.78 26.27 14.93
CA PHE A 74 -28.62 27.25 13.88
C PHE A 74 -29.43 28.49 14.20
N SER A 75 -28.83 29.66 14.06
CA SER A 75 -29.51 30.93 14.32
C SER A 75 -28.98 32.04 13.43
N MET A 76 -29.75 33.11 13.32
CA MET A 76 -29.34 34.30 12.57
C MET A 76 -29.00 35.42 13.55
N HIS A 77 -27.89 36.11 13.30
CA HIS A 77 -27.49 37.26 14.09
C HIS A 77 -28.37 38.48 13.71
N ARG A 78 -29.21 38.93 14.65
CA ARG A 78 -30.02 40.17 14.59
C ARG A 78 -31.01 40.27 13.41
N SER A 79 -31.54 39.15 12.92
CA SER A 79 -32.64 39.20 11.93
C SER A 79 -33.98 39.44 12.61
N ILE A 80 -34.76 40.38 12.07
CA ILE A 80 -36.17 40.65 12.46
C ILE A 80 -37.13 39.73 11.67
N ALA A 81 -36.68 39.21 10.52
CA ALA A 81 -37.46 38.33 9.66
C ALA A 81 -37.28 36.85 10.07
N PRO A 82 -38.35 36.03 10.01
CA PRO A 82 -38.26 34.61 10.29
C PRO A 82 -37.37 33.92 9.24
N ALA A 83 -36.44 33.11 9.74
CA ALA A 83 -35.54 32.31 8.92
C ALA A 83 -36.21 31.00 8.52
N HIS A 84 -36.18 30.65 7.23
CA HIS A 84 -36.57 29.32 6.77
C HIS A 84 -35.32 28.46 6.59
N TRP A 85 -35.24 27.37 7.36
CA TRP A 85 -34.16 26.41 7.28
C TRP A 85 -34.64 25.14 6.60
N ARG A 86 -33.87 24.67 5.61
CA ARG A 86 -34.03 23.35 5.01
C ARG A 86 -32.76 22.56 5.32
N PHE A 87 -32.88 21.53 6.15
CA PHE A 87 -31.78 20.63 6.45
C PHE A 87 -31.84 19.45 5.50
N GLU A 88 -30.88 19.39 4.60
CA GLU A 88 -30.61 18.18 3.84
C GLU A 88 -29.55 17.41 4.62
N LEU A 89 -30.00 16.42 5.39
CA LEU A 89 -29.07 15.43 5.90
C LEU A 89 -28.39 14.78 4.68
N PRO A 90 -27.09 14.43 4.77
CA PRO A 90 -26.51 13.58 3.74
C PRO A 90 -27.44 12.39 3.55
N PRO A 91 -27.64 11.91 2.30
CA PRO A 91 -28.43 10.70 2.09
C PRO A 91 -27.93 9.67 3.10
N PRO A 92 -28.83 9.04 3.89
CA PRO A 92 -28.43 8.06 4.89
C PRO A 92 -27.45 7.14 4.19
N GLU A 93 -26.27 6.92 4.80
CA GLU A 93 -25.16 6.23 4.16
C GLU A 93 -25.73 5.18 3.23
N ILE A 94 -25.62 5.41 1.92
CA ILE A 94 -25.95 4.36 0.98
C ILE A 94 -24.91 3.32 1.37
N LYS A 95 -25.33 2.34 2.18
CA LYS A 95 -24.64 1.09 2.35
C LYS A 95 -24.67 0.56 0.93
N ARG A 96 -23.68 0.99 0.14
CA ARG A 96 -23.37 0.39 -1.15
C ARG A 96 -23.42 -1.07 -0.79
N PRO A 97 -24.32 -1.87 -1.39
CA PRO A 97 -24.36 -3.28 -1.06
C PRO A 97 -22.91 -3.71 -1.21
N LEU A 98 -22.28 -4.03 -0.07
CA LEU A 98 -20.93 -4.55 -0.06
C LEU A 98 -21.13 -5.78 -0.92
N LYS A 99 -20.65 -5.70 -2.17
CA LYS A 99 -20.80 -6.80 -3.10
C LYS A 99 -20.25 -7.97 -2.32
N THR A 100 -21.11 -8.93 -1.96
CA THR A 100 -20.67 -10.13 -1.25
C THR A 100 -19.59 -10.70 -2.15
N VAL A 101 -18.34 -10.54 -1.74
CA VAL A 101 -17.24 -10.91 -2.62
C VAL A 101 -17.26 -12.43 -2.54
N GLU A 102 -17.82 -13.10 -3.53
CA GLU A 102 -17.68 -14.55 -3.61
C GLU A 102 -16.22 -14.86 -4.02
N GLY A 103 -15.52 -15.66 -3.22
CA GLY A 103 -14.15 -16.12 -3.49
C GLY A 103 -13.03 -15.37 -2.75
N GLY A 104 -12.77 -15.71 -1.49
CA GLY A 104 -11.71 -15.09 -0.67
C GLY A 104 -10.40 -15.83 -0.63
N LYS A 105 -10.44 -17.16 -0.71
CA LYS A 105 -9.25 -18.00 -0.73
C LYS A 105 -8.38 -17.67 -1.92
N LEU A 106 -7.08 -17.57 -1.66
CA LEU A 106 -6.12 -17.36 -2.72
C LEU A 106 -6.10 -18.53 -3.68
N GLN A 107 -5.96 -18.21 -4.95
CA GLN A 107 -5.92 -19.18 -6.04
C GLN A 107 -5.11 -18.65 -7.20
N TRP A 108 -4.28 -19.52 -7.77
CA TRP A 108 -3.50 -19.24 -8.96
C TRP A 108 -4.36 -19.53 -10.19
N ILE A 109 -4.63 -18.49 -10.99
CA ILE A 109 -5.46 -18.58 -12.19
C ILE A 109 -4.56 -18.39 -13.41
N LYS A 110 -4.60 -19.35 -14.34
CA LYS A 110 -3.88 -19.23 -15.61
C LYS A 110 -4.31 -17.97 -16.35
N TYR A 111 -3.34 -17.16 -16.78
CA TYR A 111 -3.60 -16.00 -17.60
C TYR A 111 -3.95 -16.42 -19.02
N GLU A 112 -5.07 -15.89 -19.54
CA GLU A 112 -5.52 -16.09 -20.92
C GLU A 112 -5.53 -14.72 -21.63
N ASP A 113 -6.70 -14.20 -21.99
CA ASP A 113 -6.79 -12.98 -22.79
C ASP A 113 -7.02 -11.71 -21.97
N SER A 114 -7.47 -11.84 -20.72
CA SER A 114 -7.80 -10.70 -19.86
C SER A 114 -7.46 -10.96 -18.39
N MET A 115 -7.22 -9.87 -17.66
CA MET A 115 -6.94 -9.93 -16.23
C MET A 115 -8.12 -10.58 -15.49
N PRO A 116 -7.89 -11.67 -14.72
CA PRO A 116 -8.94 -12.28 -13.92
C PRO A 116 -9.51 -11.31 -12.89
N LYS A 117 -10.79 -11.51 -12.54
CA LYS A 117 -11.42 -10.78 -11.44
C LYS A 117 -10.68 -11.11 -10.14
N ASN A 118 -10.59 -10.12 -9.25
CA ASN A 118 -9.96 -10.27 -7.93
C ASN A 118 -8.45 -10.56 -7.97
N ALA A 119 -7.74 -10.17 -9.04
CA ALA A 119 -6.29 -10.24 -9.08
C ALA A 119 -5.65 -9.44 -7.93
N VAL A 120 -4.69 -10.05 -7.23
CA VAL A 120 -4.02 -9.46 -6.08
C VAL A 120 -3.06 -8.37 -6.55
N CYS A 121 -3.29 -7.14 -6.06
CA CYS A 121 -2.37 -6.03 -6.26
C CYS A 121 -1.07 -6.28 -5.48
N GLY A 122 0.04 -6.41 -6.21
CA GLY A 122 1.37 -6.59 -5.64
C GLY A 122 2.09 -5.28 -5.30
N GLY A 123 1.68 -4.18 -5.93
CA GLY A 123 2.29 -2.87 -5.74
C GLY A 123 2.13 -1.99 -6.98
N HIS A 124 3.10 -1.11 -7.21
CA HIS A 124 3.08 -0.20 -8.35
C HIS A 124 4.50 0.18 -8.79
N GLU A 125 4.64 0.42 -10.09
CA GLU A 125 5.75 1.17 -10.70
C GLU A 125 5.16 2.40 -11.41
N HIS A 126 5.23 2.43 -12.74
CA HIS A 126 4.52 3.40 -13.60
C HIS A 126 3.05 3.01 -13.83
N GLU A 127 2.67 1.80 -13.41
CA GLU A 127 1.31 1.27 -13.42
C GLU A 127 1.13 0.32 -12.23
N MET A 128 -0.11 -0.14 -12.01
CA MET A 128 -0.42 -1.15 -11.02
C MET A 128 0.20 -2.50 -11.40
N LEU A 129 0.86 -3.13 -10.44
CA LEU A 129 1.48 -4.44 -10.60
C LEU A 129 0.62 -5.49 -9.91
N PHE A 130 0.45 -6.63 -10.57
CA PHE A 130 -0.27 -7.77 -10.00
C PHE A 130 0.70 -8.90 -9.66
N VAL A 131 0.39 -9.64 -8.62
CA VAL A 131 1.17 -10.82 -8.23
C VAL A 131 0.92 -11.93 -9.23
N ALA A 132 1.99 -12.45 -9.81
CA ALA A 132 1.92 -13.53 -10.78
C ALA A 132 3.13 -14.45 -10.64
N ARG A 133 3.05 -15.65 -11.20
CA ARG A 133 4.16 -16.59 -11.26
C ARG A 133 4.28 -17.22 -12.64
N GLY A 134 5.47 -17.73 -12.94
CA GLY A 134 5.72 -18.46 -14.17
C GLY A 134 6.97 -19.33 -14.08
N GLY A 135 7.06 -20.32 -14.96
CA GLY A 135 8.20 -21.21 -15.04
C GLY A 135 9.42 -20.55 -15.68
N VAL A 136 10.59 -20.68 -15.05
CA VAL A 136 11.88 -20.24 -15.58
C VAL A 136 12.97 -21.22 -15.18
N ARG A 137 13.62 -21.86 -16.17
CA ARG A 137 14.80 -22.74 -15.98
C ARG A 137 14.67 -23.80 -14.85
N GLY A 138 13.50 -24.43 -14.75
CA GLY A 138 13.22 -25.46 -13.73
C GLY A 138 12.61 -24.93 -12.43
N SER A 139 12.65 -23.62 -12.20
CA SER A 139 11.98 -22.92 -11.10
C SER A 139 10.56 -22.50 -11.49
N LEU A 140 9.63 -22.52 -10.53
CA LEU A 140 8.35 -21.82 -10.63
C LEU A 140 8.44 -20.58 -9.74
N THR A 141 8.48 -19.40 -10.36
CA THR A 141 8.94 -18.19 -9.67
C THR A 141 7.87 -17.11 -9.65
N PRO A 142 7.56 -16.50 -8.50
CA PRO A 142 6.70 -15.32 -8.44
C PRO A 142 7.41 -14.04 -8.89
N GLY A 143 6.63 -13.08 -9.35
CA GLY A 143 7.09 -11.78 -9.81
C GLY A 143 5.94 -10.81 -10.07
N LYS A 144 6.18 -9.85 -10.97
CA LYS A 144 5.23 -8.78 -11.30
C LYS A 144 4.58 -9.01 -12.66
N TYR A 145 3.26 -8.96 -12.72
CA TYR A 145 2.53 -8.80 -13.98
C TYR A 145 2.37 -7.32 -14.30
N VAL A 146 2.62 -6.97 -15.57
CA VAL A 146 2.54 -5.60 -16.10
C VAL A 146 1.49 -5.56 -17.21
N SER A 147 0.41 -4.81 -17.00
CA SER A 147 -0.77 -4.83 -17.87
C SER A 147 -0.47 -4.27 -19.25
N SER A 148 0.27 -3.16 -19.32
CA SER A 148 0.66 -2.56 -20.61
C SER A 148 1.51 -3.47 -21.49
N LYS A 149 2.17 -4.47 -20.89
CA LYS A 149 3.06 -5.41 -21.58
C LYS A 149 2.46 -6.80 -21.76
N ALA A 150 1.28 -7.05 -21.19
CA ALA A 150 0.61 -8.35 -21.13
C ALA A 150 1.58 -9.50 -20.76
N ALA A 151 2.42 -9.28 -19.74
CA ALA A 151 3.49 -10.21 -19.40
C ALA A 151 3.87 -10.15 -17.92
N VAL A 152 4.45 -11.26 -17.44
CA VAL A 152 5.06 -11.35 -16.11
C VAL A 152 6.57 -11.20 -16.23
N PHE A 153 7.14 -10.50 -15.26
CA PHE A 153 8.57 -10.35 -15.09
C PHE A 153 8.96 -11.05 -13.79
N VAL A 154 9.85 -12.04 -13.88
CA VAL A 154 10.32 -12.81 -12.72
C VAL A 154 11.83 -12.66 -12.54
N PRO A 155 12.33 -12.54 -11.30
CA PRO A 155 13.76 -12.51 -11.01
C PRO A 155 14.35 -13.93 -10.95
N TRP A 156 15.43 -14.19 -11.70
CA TRP A 156 16.15 -15.47 -11.65
C TRP A 156 17.59 -15.32 -12.14
N GLY A 157 18.55 -15.92 -11.42
CA GLY A 157 19.94 -16.07 -11.86
C GLY A 157 20.64 -14.75 -12.18
N GLY A 158 20.40 -13.70 -11.40
CA GLY A 158 20.99 -12.36 -11.59
C GLY A 158 20.27 -11.46 -12.59
N THR A 159 19.22 -11.94 -13.26
CA THR A 159 18.48 -11.16 -14.27
C THR A 159 16.96 -11.28 -14.14
N THR A 160 16.22 -10.54 -14.97
CA THR A 160 14.76 -10.61 -15.06
C THR A 160 14.33 -11.31 -16.35
N TYR A 161 13.41 -12.25 -16.25
CA TYR A 161 12.81 -12.94 -17.39
C TYR A 161 11.38 -12.46 -17.65
N LYS A 162 11.07 -12.18 -18.92
CA LYS A 162 9.70 -11.89 -19.39
C LYS A 162 9.01 -13.20 -19.80
N LEU A 163 7.87 -13.49 -19.19
CA LEU A 163 7.08 -14.70 -19.40
C LEU A 163 5.65 -14.36 -19.85
N THR A 164 5.07 -15.22 -20.70
CA THR A 164 3.70 -15.05 -21.25
C THR A 164 2.75 -16.19 -20.87
N ASN A 165 3.23 -17.42 -20.67
CA ASN A 165 2.44 -18.52 -20.11
C ASN A 165 2.59 -18.53 -18.58
N VAL A 166 1.62 -17.96 -17.88
CA VAL A 166 1.77 -17.51 -16.49
C VAL A 166 0.47 -17.69 -15.72
N GLU A 167 0.56 -17.62 -14.40
CA GLU A 167 -0.60 -17.64 -13.50
C GLU A 167 -0.64 -16.36 -12.67
N ILE A 168 -1.83 -15.79 -12.52
CA ILE A 168 -2.10 -14.60 -11.70
C ILE A 168 -2.68 -15.06 -10.36
N LEU A 169 -2.17 -14.49 -9.27
CA LEU A 169 -2.73 -14.73 -7.95
C LEU A 169 -4.04 -13.93 -7.80
N CYS A 170 -5.12 -14.62 -7.45
CA CYS A 170 -6.44 -14.02 -7.25
C CYS A 170 -7.00 -14.37 -5.88
N GLY A 171 -7.81 -13.48 -5.30
CA GLY A 171 -8.42 -13.63 -3.97
C GLY A 171 -8.21 -12.40 -3.10
N TYR A 172 -8.69 -12.46 -1.86
CA TYR A 172 -8.63 -11.32 -0.93
C TYR A 172 -8.40 -11.70 0.54
N ASP A 173 -8.34 -12.99 0.89
CA ASP A 173 -8.06 -13.48 2.25
C ASP A 173 -6.57 -13.41 2.60
N CYS A 174 -5.91 -12.32 2.23
CA CYS A 174 -4.47 -12.16 2.38
C CYS A 174 -4.08 -10.76 2.85
N VAL A 175 -2.95 -10.67 3.57
CA VAL A 175 -2.38 -9.40 4.05
C VAL A 175 -0.88 -9.36 3.82
N TRP A 176 -0.34 -8.16 3.58
CA TRP A 176 1.10 -7.94 3.51
C TRP A 176 1.64 -7.69 4.91
N THR A 177 2.67 -8.43 5.30
CA THR A 177 3.27 -8.35 6.63
C THR A 177 4.76 -8.05 6.51
N PRO A 178 5.31 -7.08 7.26
CA PRO A 178 6.76 -6.85 7.28
C PRO A 178 7.51 -8.10 7.74
N SER A 179 8.59 -8.44 7.05
CA SER A 179 9.51 -9.49 7.43
C SER A 179 10.95 -9.19 7.00
N TRP A 180 11.85 -10.13 7.30
CA TRP A 180 13.28 -10.00 7.02
C TRP A 180 13.95 -11.36 6.89
N ALA A 181 15.04 -11.42 6.12
CA ALA A 181 15.89 -12.59 5.94
C ALA A 181 15.09 -13.87 5.61
N ASP A 182 15.22 -14.90 6.44
CA ASP A 182 14.53 -16.20 6.40
C ASP A 182 13.36 -16.29 7.39
N ASN A 183 12.92 -15.17 7.97
CA ASN A 183 11.76 -15.15 8.86
C ASN A 183 10.47 -15.30 8.04
N ILE A 184 10.02 -16.54 7.82
CA ILE A 184 8.79 -16.84 7.08
C ILE A 184 7.62 -17.02 8.06
N PRO A 185 6.63 -16.10 8.09
CA PRO A 185 5.49 -16.21 8.99
C PRO A 185 4.61 -17.41 8.65
N VAL A 186 3.92 -17.94 9.66
CA VAL A 186 2.88 -18.97 9.44
C VAL A 186 1.81 -18.43 8.49
N GLY A 187 1.41 -19.24 7.50
CA GLY A 187 0.46 -18.81 6.47
C GLY A 187 1.07 -17.96 5.37
N ALA A 188 2.41 -17.85 5.25
CA ALA A 188 3.03 -17.26 4.08
C ALA A 188 2.58 -17.97 2.79
N VAL A 189 2.25 -17.18 1.77
CA VAL A 189 1.72 -17.67 0.50
C VAL A 189 2.85 -18.30 -0.31
N GLU A 190 2.86 -19.63 -0.36
CA GLU A 190 3.75 -20.39 -1.24
C GLU A 190 3.37 -20.13 -2.70
N ALA A 191 4.37 -19.72 -3.48
CA ALA A 191 4.19 -19.19 -4.83
C ALA A 191 4.96 -19.97 -5.89
N GLY A 192 5.60 -21.05 -5.50
CA GLY A 192 6.36 -21.93 -6.38
C GLY A 192 7.55 -22.51 -5.65
N TYR A 193 8.58 -22.86 -6.41
CA TYR A 193 9.72 -23.61 -5.91
C TYR A 193 10.97 -23.30 -6.74
N SER A 194 12.14 -23.37 -6.12
CA SER A 194 13.43 -23.23 -6.80
C SER A 194 13.79 -24.48 -7.61
N GLU A 195 14.77 -24.33 -8.51
CA GLU A 195 15.32 -25.44 -9.29
C GLU A 195 16.19 -26.41 -8.47
N VAL A 196 16.64 -26.00 -7.27
CA VAL A 196 17.47 -26.81 -6.37
C VAL A 196 16.61 -27.39 -5.27
N ASP A 197 16.52 -28.71 -5.18
CA ASP A 197 15.78 -29.45 -4.15
C ASP A 197 14.30 -29.04 -3.99
N ARG A 198 13.75 -28.32 -4.98
CA ARG A 198 12.36 -27.83 -4.97
C ARG A 198 12.05 -26.96 -3.76
N GLU A 199 13.02 -26.16 -3.28
CA GLU A 199 12.84 -25.27 -2.14
C GLU A 199 11.60 -24.36 -2.34
N PRO A 200 10.65 -24.30 -1.39
CA PRO A 200 9.50 -23.41 -1.49
C PRO A 200 9.90 -21.94 -1.62
N LEU A 201 9.26 -21.24 -2.57
CA LEU A 201 9.40 -19.80 -2.76
C LEU A 201 8.10 -19.10 -2.35
N TYR A 202 8.21 -17.90 -1.77
CA TYR A 202 7.05 -17.15 -1.29
C TYR A 202 6.89 -15.82 -2.00
N VAL A 203 5.67 -15.25 -1.95
CA VAL A 203 5.40 -13.91 -2.49
C VAL A 203 5.94 -12.84 -1.54
N GLY A 204 6.94 -12.09 -1.99
CA GLY A 204 7.42 -10.90 -1.31
C GLY A 204 7.18 -9.63 -2.12
N ARG A 205 7.33 -8.47 -1.49
CA ARG A 205 7.46 -7.18 -2.18
C ARG A 205 8.41 -6.25 -1.43
N VAL A 206 9.03 -5.35 -2.18
CA VAL A 206 10.02 -4.40 -1.65
C VAL A 206 9.68 -2.99 -2.11
N LYS A 207 9.85 -2.02 -1.21
CA LYS A 207 9.86 -0.61 -1.57
C LYS A 207 11.25 -0.23 -2.09
N HIS A 208 11.37 0.07 -3.39
CA HIS A 208 12.64 0.41 -4.04
C HIS A 208 12.45 1.60 -4.99
N ASN A 209 13.27 2.65 -4.84
CA ASN A 209 13.22 3.85 -5.70
C ASN A 209 11.82 4.48 -5.84
N GLY A 210 11.03 4.53 -4.76
CA GLY A 210 9.68 5.10 -4.75
C GLY A 210 8.58 4.18 -5.31
N PHE A 211 8.94 2.96 -5.72
CA PHE A 211 8.02 1.93 -6.20
C PHE A 211 7.83 0.82 -5.16
N ILE A 212 6.75 0.05 -5.31
CA ILE A 212 6.50 -1.17 -4.54
C ILE A 212 6.44 -2.32 -5.52
N ILE A 213 7.43 -3.23 -5.47
CA ILE A 213 7.67 -4.21 -6.52
C ILE A 213 7.54 -5.62 -5.92
N PRO A 214 6.61 -6.47 -6.41
CA PRO A 214 6.51 -7.85 -5.98
C PRO A 214 7.61 -8.72 -6.62
N GLY A 215 8.01 -9.76 -5.90
CA GLY A 215 9.11 -10.65 -6.25
C GLY A 215 9.05 -11.97 -5.49
N LYS A 216 10.19 -12.68 -5.43
CA LYS A 216 10.32 -13.98 -4.76
C LYS A 216 11.06 -13.84 -3.44
N VAL A 217 10.56 -14.44 -2.38
CA VAL A 217 11.33 -14.69 -1.14
C VAL A 217 11.91 -16.08 -1.25
N GLN A 218 13.22 -16.19 -1.06
CA GLN A 218 13.93 -17.46 -1.04
C GLN A 218 14.60 -17.65 0.33
N PRO A 219 14.03 -18.51 1.20
CA PRO A 219 14.49 -18.67 2.59
C PRO A 219 15.97 -19.00 2.72
N SER A 220 16.49 -19.96 1.94
CA SER A 220 17.89 -20.39 1.97
C SER A 220 18.86 -19.25 1.67
N HIS A 221 18.47 -18.31 0.82
CA HIS A 221 19.26 -17.12 0.46
C HIS A 221 19.02 -15.94 1.41
N LYS A 222 18.01 -16.02 2.29
CA LYS A 222 17.68 -15.00 3.30
C LYS A 222 17.39 -13.63 2.69
N VAL A 223 16.71 -13.60 1.54
CA VAL A 223 16.37 -12.36 0.82
C VAL A 223 15.06 -12.48 0.05
N CYS A 224 14.45 -11.33 -0.22
CA CYS A 224 13.49 -11.14 -1.28
C CYS A 224 14.19 -10.59 -2.52
N TYR A 225 14.06 -11.27 -3.65
CA TYR A 225 14.52 -10.79 -4.95
C TYR A 225 13.38 -10.12 -5.71
N ILE A 226 13.63 -8.94 -6.28
CA ILE A 226 12.69 -8.24 -7.16
C ILE A 226 13.26 -8.09 -8.59
N PRO A 227 12.40 -8.14 -9.62
CA PRO A 227 12.78 -7.81 -10.98
C PRO A 227 12.76 -6.29 -11.20
N TYR A 228 13.92 -5.66 -11.34
CA TYR A 228 14.03 -4.21 -11.51
C TYR A 228 15.11 -3.84 -12.52
N LYS A 229 14.77 -3.03 -13.53
CA LYS A 229 15.68 -2.59 -14.61
C LYS A 229 16.47 -3.74 -15.27
N ASN A 230 15.80 -4.87 -15.51
CA ASN A 230 16.36 -6.11 -16.09
C ASN A 230 17.37 -6.87 -15.20
N GLU A 231 17.53 -6.45 -13.95
CA GLU A 231 18.36 -7.10 -12.94
C GLU A 231 17.48 -7.83 -11.92
N GLU A 232 18.04 -8.87 -11.31
CA GLU A 232 17.53 -9.46 -10.08
C GLU A 232 18.19 -8.74 -8.90
N LYS A 233 17.42 -7.97 -8.12
CA LYS A 233 17.94 -7.24 -6.95
C LYS A 233 17.51 -7.91 -5.65
N ALA A 234 18.45 -8.16 -4.75
CA ALA A 234 18.25 -8.85 -3.48
C ALA A 234 18.06 -7.86 -2.31
N PHE A 235 17.08 -8.12 -1.45
CA PHE A 235 16.78 -7.30 -0.29
C PHE A 235 16.52 -8.15 0.95
N LYS A 236 17.19 -7.83 2.06
CA LYS A 236 16.99 -8.53 3.34
C LYS A 236 15.70 -8.14 4.05
N TYR A 237 15.19 -6.92 3.83
CA TYR A 237 13.94 -6.43 4.42
C TYR A 237 12.87 -6.31 3.35
N TYR A 238 11.69 -6.84 3.62
CA TYR A 238 10.61 -6.94 2.64
C TYR A 238 9.26 -7.06 3.36
N GLU A 239 8.17 -6.95 2.61
CA GLU A 239 6.87 -7.43 3.07
C GLU A 239 6.58 -8.78 2.41
N ILE A 240 6.03 -9.73 3.16
CA ILE A 240 5.62 -11.05 2.68
C ILE A 240 4.11 -11.16 2.71
N LEU A 241 3.52 -11.79 1.68
CA LEU A 241 2.09 -12.01 1.61
C LEU A 241 1.71 -13.24 2.46
N ILE A 242 0.71 -13.10 3.32
CA ILE A 242 0.23 -14.18 4.19
C ILE A 242 -1.29 -14.36 4.10
N GLU A 243 -1.79 -15.59 4.31
CA GLU A 243 -3.21 -15.93 4.51
C GLU A 243 -3.49 -16.16 6.01
N PRO A 244 -3.90 -15.13 6.77
CA PRO A 244 -3.98 -15.21 8.23
C PRO A 244 -5.05 -16.17 8.73
N ASN A 245 -6.12 -16.40 7.95
CA ASN A 245 -7.22 -17.26 8.37
C ASN A 245 -7.02 -18.74 8.00
N GLN A 246 -5.89 -19.09 7.37
CA GLN A 246 -5.60 -20.48 7.02
C GLN A 246 -5.34 -21.34 8.27
N TYR A 247 -4.83 -20.72 9.34
CA TYR A 247 -4.49 -21.41 10.60
C TYR A 247 -5.04 -20.67 11.83
N PRO A 248 -6.35 -20.76 12.11
CA PRO A 248 -7.04 -19.96 13.15
C PRO A 248 -6.58 -20.21 14.60
N GLY A 249 -5.70 -21.20 14.84
CA GLY A 249 -5.11 -21.49 16.15
C GLY A 249 -3.79 -20.75 16.45
N PHE A 250 -3.21 -20.04 15.48
CA PHE A 250 -1.99 -19.26 15.67
C PHE A 250 -2.37 -17.77 15.72
N ALA A 251 -2.16 -17.11 16.86
CA ALA A 251 -2.51 -15.70 17.03
C ALA A 251 -1.58 -14.80 16.20
N TYR A 252 -2.07 -14.31 15.05
CA TYR A 252 -1.35 -13.40 14.15
C TYR A 252 -1.02 -12.04 14.80
N ASP A 253 -1.91 -11.53 15.66
CA ASP A 253 -1.72 -10.24 16.35
C ASP A 253 -0.54 -10.25 17.34
N SER A 254 -0.05 -11.43 17.76
CA SER A 254 1.04 -11.56 18.72
C SER A 254 2.42 -11.75 18.08
N LEU A 255 2.49 -11.97 16.75
CA LEU A 255 3.70 -12.38 16.04
C LEU A 255 4.28 -11.30 15.11
N ILE A 256 3.63 -10.14 14.99
CA ILE A 256 4.23 -8.97 14.34
C ILE A 256 4.97 -8.19 15.42
N PRO A 257 6.32 -8.23 15.50
CA PRO A 257 7.02 -7.24 16.30
C PRO A 257 6.62 -5.89 15.73
N SER A 258 6.20 -4.97 16.58
CA SER A 258 5.94 -3.58 16.17
C SER A 258 7.27 -2.95 15.74
N ILE A 259 7.74 -3.27 14.54
CA ILE A 259 8.93 -2.67 13.95
C ILE A 259 8.48 -1.26 13.57
N LYS A 260 8.78 -0.30 14.44
CA LYS A 260 8.90 1.09 14.07
C LYS A 260 10.05 1.17 13.08
N ILE A 261 9.73 1.16 11.79
CA ILE A 261 10.72 1.48 10.77
C ILE A 261 10.90 2.99 10.85
N ASP A 262 11.89 3.43 11.62
CA ASP A 262 12.46 4.75 11.44
C ASP A 262 13.07 4.74 10.04
N ILE A 263 12.44 5.49 9.12
CA ILE A 263 12.88 5.63 7.75
C ILE A 263 14.15 6.49 7.78
N GLU A 264 15.31 5.86 7.95
CA GLU A 264 16.54 6.46 7.49
C GLU A 264 16.64 6.23 5.97
N PRO A 265 16.88 7.28 5.17
CA PRO A 265 17.07 7.13 3.74
C PRO A 265 18.36 6.33 3.52
N ASN A 266 18.23 5.12 2.98
CA ASN A 266 19.38 4.35 2.49
C ASN A 266 20.13 5.21 1.46
N ILE A 267 21.29 5.71 1.86
CA ILE A 267 22.30 6.23 0.96
C ILE A 267 22.85 5.02 0.23
N ASP A 268 22.86 5.10 -1.09
CA ASP A 268 23.31 4.07 -2.03
C ASP A 268 24.59 3.36 -1.55
N ASP A 269 24.47 2.10 -1.16
CA ASP A 269 25.63 1.22 -0.96
C ASP A 269 25.94 0.52 -2.29
N ASP A 270 26.33 1.33 -3.28
CA ASP A 270 26.79 0.90 -4.61
C ASP A 270 28.27 0.49 -4.56
N ARG A 271 28.66 -0.27 -3.53
CA ARG A 271 30.02 -0.77 -3.36
C ARG A 271 30.04 -2.27 -3.05
N ASN A 272 30.20 -2.99 -4.16
CA ASN A 272 31.13 -4.11 -4.30
C ASN A 272 30.69 -5.49 -3.76
N SER A 273 30.24 -6.36 -4.66
CA SER A 273 30.39 -7.81 -4.51
C SER A 273 30.81 -8.45 -5.83
N ASN A 274 32.03 -8.17 -6.28
CA ASN A 274 32.77 -9.07 -7.15
C ASN A 274 34.08 -9.40 -6.44
N ASN A 275 34.03 -10.41 -5.58
CA ASN A 275 35.18 -11.25 -5.24
C ASN A 275 34.61 -12.64 -4.95
N TYR A 276 34.65 -13.49 -5.98
CA TYR A 276 34.69 -14.93 -5.78
C TYR A 276 36.17 -15.22 -5.47
N ASP A 277 36.48 -15.43 -4.20
CA ASP A 277 37.78 -15.97 -3.80
C ASP A 277 37.80 -17.46 -4.18
N GLU A 278 38.54 -17.79 -5.23
CA GLU A 278 39.08 -19.14 -5.44
C GLU A 278 40.38 -19.24 -4.64
N GLU A 279 40.37 -19.99 -3.54
CA GLU A 279 41.58 -20.47 -2.89
C GLU A 279 41.60 -22.01 -2.85
N ASN A 280 42.79 -22.53 -3.19
CA ASN A 280 43.32 -23.91 -3.11
C ASN A 280 42.94 -24.82 -4.30
N ASP A 281 43.89 -25.44 -5.01
CA ASP A 281 44.99 -26.26 -4.46
C ASP A 281 46.18 -26.45 -5.43
N GLU A 282 47.38 -26.60 -4.84
CA GLU A 282 48.59 -27.35 -5.27
C GLU A 282 49.18 -27.12 -6.69
N GLY A 283 50.41 -26.64 -6.90
CA GLY A 283 51.65 -26.99 -6.21
C GLY A 283 52.39 -28.11 -6.95
N HIS A 284 53.07 -27.84 -8.08
CA HIS A 284 54.16 -28.71 -8.57
C HIS A 284 55.25 -27.93 -9.34
N TYR A 285 56.46 -28.02 -8.79
CA TYR A 285 57.76 -27.71 -9.38
C TYR A 285 58.00 -28.46 -10.70
N TYR A 286 58.60 -27.80 -11.69
CA TYR A 286 59.77 -28.31 -12.42
C TYR A 286 60.70 -27.17 -12.83
N SER A 287 61.99 -27.47 -12.68
CA SER A 287 63.18 -26.66 -12.94
C SER A 287 63.54 -26.57 -14.42
N GLU A 288 64.35 -25.55 -14.71
CA GLU A 288 65.34 -25.33 -15.79
C GLU A 288 65.55 -26.47 -16.79
N ASP A 289 65.57 -26.13 -18.09
CA ASP A 289 66.79 -26.26 -18.91
C ASP A 289 66.63 -25.55 -20.27
N ASP A 290 67.77 -25.02 -20.73
CA ASP A 290 68.04 -24.32 -21.98
C ASP A 290 67.69 -25.13 -23.25
N GLU A 291 67.40 -24.44 -24.36
CA GLU A 291 68.25 -24.49 -25.57
C GLU A 291 67.63 -23.65 -26.72
N ASP A 292 68.41 -22.66 -27.16
CA ASP A 292 68.41 -22.15 -28.53
C ASP A 292 68.64 -23.31 -29.51
N TYR A 293 67.95 -23.34 -30.66
CA TYR A 293 68.63 -23.23 -31.98
C TYR A 293 67.63 -23.11 -33.13
N ASN A 294 67.96 -22.16 -34.02
CA ASN A 294 67.53 -22.11 -35.41
C ASN A 294 67.94 -23.38 -36.17
N ALA A 295 66.98 -24.06 -36.81
CA ALA A 295 67.03 -24.59 -38.19
C ALA A 295 65.78 -25.44 -38.47
#